data_AF-A0A7S1S1W0-F1
#
_entry.id   AF-A0A7S1S1W0-F1
#
_cell.length_a   1.000
_cell.length_b   1.000
_cell.length_c   1.000
_cell.angle_alpha   90.00
_cell.angle_beta   90.00
_cell.angle_gamma   90.00
#
_symmetry.space_group_name_H-M   'P 1'
#
loop_
_entity.id
_entity.type
_entity.pdbx_description
1 polymer ?
#
loop_
_entity_poly.entity_id
_entity_poly.type
_entity_poly.pdbx_seq_one_letter_code
_entity_poly.pdbx_strand_id
1 'polypeptide(L)'
;MAGPALEPPADLEFWRSDSWIDVWAGLPLYLPRPGTAAALVWVALLPGSNVNFPQITEICERIIDEPSESLEAIGVLVGALRDSHAPLQKKLKALTISNEIMYEGAPGDIFVAFGMTEGLREAVALLRNFRDAGSAKEEICKNIRMFATEIDKKLFADGGMPRQPGQLWRLGSALRTNVGAATGKLRGDRSEPSGSPHGGFVPAQALGAAARPGASFSTAPPPQAPRRAPAEPAAV
;
A
#
# COMPACT_ATOMS: atom_id res chain seq x y z
N MET A 1 -7.46 49.21 -23.03
CA MET A 1 -8.49 48.14 -23.05
C MET A 1 -7.79 46.86 -22.67
N ALA A 2 -8.12 46.29 -21.49
CA ALA A 2 -7.58 44.99 -21.08
C ALA A 2 -8.37 43.91 -21.82
N GLY A 3 -7.67 43.03 -22.56
CA GLY A 3 -8.30 41.90 -23.23
C GLY A 3 -8.87 40.91 -22.20
N PRO A 4 -9.89 40.11 -22.59
CA PRO A 4 -10.46 39.11 -21.70
C PRO A 4 -9.36 38.11 -21.31
N ALA A 5 -9.21 37.89 -20.01
CA ALA A 5 -8.33 36.85 -19.49
C ALA A 5 -8.82 35.49 -20.03
N LEU A 6 -7.98 34.83 -20.82
CA LEU A 6 -8.20 33.46 -21.24
C LEU A 6 -8.08 32.57 -20.00
N GLU A 7 -9.22 32.15 -19.46
CA GLU A 7 -9.30 31.09 -18.46
C GLU A 7 -8.59 29.84 -19.01
N PRO A 8 -7.66 29.23 -18.25
CA PRO A 8 -6.98 28.03 -18.69
C PRO A 8 -8.00 26.87 -18.80
N PRO A 9 -7.85 25.98 -19.78
CA PRO A 9 -8.75 24.87 -19.95
C PRO A 9 -8.68 23.91 -18.74
N ALA A 10 -9.81 23.30 -18.38
CA ALA A 10 -10.00 22.57 -17.13
C ALA A 10 -9.08 21.33 -16.96
N ASP A 11 -8.53 20.83 -18.06
CA ASP A 11 -7.52 19.78 -18.08
C ASP A 11 -6.18 20.22 -17.45
N LEU A 12 -5.83 21.51 -17.56
CA LEU A 12 -4.63 22.07 -16.92
C LEU A 12 -4.78 22.24 -15.40
N GLU A 13 -6.00 22.31 -14.86
CA GLU A 13 -6.20 22.36 -13.40
C GLU A 13 -5.81 21.03 -12.73
N PHE A 14 -6.08 19.89 -13.37
CA PHE A 14 -5.67 18.58 -12.84
C PHE A 14 -4.15 18.47 -12.71
N TRP A 15 -3.41 18.85 -13.76
CA TRP A 15 -1.93 18.85 -13.76
C TRP A 15 -1.30 19.96 -12.90
N ARG A 16 -2.09 20.93 -12.44
CA ARG A 16 -1.65 21.96 -11.50
C ARG A 16 -2.05 21.67 -10.06
N SER A 17 -2.98 20.74 -9.84
CA SER A 17 -3.37 20.30 -8.50
C SER A 17 -2.29 19.43 -7.87
N ASP A 18 -2.12 19.48 -6.55
CA ASP A 18 -1.22 18.55 -5.84
C ASP A 18 -1.67 17.08 -5.98
N SER A 19 -2.85 16.83 -6.55
CA SER A 19 -3.42 15.50 -6.77
C SER A 19 -2.63 14.66 -7.78
N TRP A 20 -1.96 15.26 -8.77
CA TRP A 20 -1.07 14.48 -9.64
C TRP A 20 0.23 14.09 -8.92
N ILE A 21 0.70 14.93 -7.99
CA ILE A 21 1.82 14.59 -7.11
C ILE A 21 1.38 13.42 -6.23
N ASP A 22 0.18 13.38 -5.67
CA ASP A 22 -0.28 12.22 -4.89
C ASP A 22 -0.35 10.91 -5.70
N VAL A 23 -0.59 10.99 -7.02
CA VAL A 23 -0.62 9.81 -7.92
C VAL A 23 0.79 9.28 -8.20
N TRP A 24 1.78 10.16 -8.33
CA TRP A 24 3.14 9.78 -8.73
C TRP A 24 4.18 9.82 -7.60
N ALA A 25 3.93 10.58 -6.54
CA ALA A 25 4.79 10.68 -5.37
C ALA A 25 4.83 9.33 -4.67
N GLY A 26 6.04 8.76 -4.65
CA GLY A 26 6.30 7.47 -4.03
C GLY A 26 5.88 6.27 -4.86
N LEU A 27 5.55 6.42 -6.14
CA LEU A 27 5.57 5.27 -7.05
C LEU A 27 7.04 4.87 -7.27
N PRO A 28 7.43 3.64 -6.90
CA PRO A 28 8.78 3.19 -7.20
C PRO A 28 8.98 3.17 -8.71
N LEU A 29 10.12 3.67 -9.18
CA LEU A 29 10.51 3.61 -10.60
C LEU A 29 10.61 2.16 -11.11
N TYR A 30 10.65 1.21 -10.19
CA TYR A 30 10.67 -0.21 -10.44
C TYR A 30 9.39 -0.86 -9.89
N LEU A 31 8.62 -1.47 -10.78
CA LEU A 31 7.47 -2.30 -10.41
C LEU A 31 7.97 -3.70 -10.03
N PRO A 32 7.71 -4.17 -8.80
CA PRO A 32 8.10 -5.51 -8.40
C PRO A 32 7.46 -6.57 -9.31
N ARG A 33 8.18 -7.67 -9.54
CA ARG A 33 7.68 -8.79 -10.34
C ARG A 33 6.45 -9.40 -9.66
N PRO A 34 5.32 -9.64 -10.37
CA PRO A 34 4.16 -10.29 -9.78
C PRO A 34 4.51 -11.65 -9.15
N GLY A 35 3.90 -11.94 -8.00
CA GLY A 35 4.10 -13.19 -7.25
C GLY A 35 5.28 -13.18 -6.27
N THR A 36 6.01 -12.07 -6.15
CA THR A 36 7.09 -11.93 -5.15
C THR A 36 6.59 -11.25 -3.87
N ALA A 37 7.33 -11.38 -2.76
CA ALA A 37 7.11 -10.64 -1.51
C ALA A 37 7.06 -9.12 -1.75
N ALA A 38 7.95 -8.61 -2.60
CA ALA A 38 7.97 -7.19 -2.95
C ALA A 38 6.70 -6.73 -3.66
N ALA A 39 6.12 -7.57 -4.53
CA ALA A 39 4.82 -7.28 -5.15
C ALA A 39 3.67 -7.29 -4.14
N LEU A 40 3.66 -8.24 -3.19
CA LEU A 40 2.66 -8.29 -2.12
C LEU A 40 2.72 -7.03 -1.24
N VAL A 41 3.93 -6.63 -0.83
CA VAL A 41 4.16 -5.37 -0.10
C VAL A 41 3.67 -4.18 -0.91
N TRP A 42 4.03 -4.11 -2.20
CA TRP A 42 3.62 -3.00 -3.06
C TRP A 42 2.09 -2.87 -3.14
N VAL A 43 1.37 -3.99 -3.33
CA VAL A 43 -0.11 -4.02 -3.31
C VAL A 43 -0.68 -3.57 -1.96
N ALA A 44 -0.05 -3.97 -0.85
CA ALA A 44 -0.45 -3.55 0.50
C ALA A 44 -0.34 -2.02 0.70
N LEU A 45 0.68 -1.41 0.08
CA LEU A 45 0.96 0.01 0.16
C LEU A 45 0.14 0.88 -0.81
N LEU A 46 -0.61 0.30 -1.75
CA LEU A 46 -1.45 1.06 -2.66
C LEU A 46 -2.48 1.95 -1.93
N PRO A 47 -2.83 3.12 -2.48
CA PRO A 47 -3.96 3.91 -2.01
C PRO A 47 -5.25 3.08 -2.01
N GLY A 48 -6.08 3.23 -0.97
CA GLY A 48 -7.34 2.48 -0.83
C GLY A 48 -7.20 1.01 -0.39
N SER A 49 -6.01 0.43 -0.47
CA SER A 49 -5.75 -0.90 0.10
C SER A 49 -5.87 -0.87 1.63
N ASN A 50 -6.38 -1.94 2.23
CA ASN A 50 -6.46 -2.08 3.68
C ASN A 50 -5.52 -3.20 4.11
N VAL A 51 -4.44 -2.85 4.80
CA VAL A 51 -3.50 -3.84 5.35
C VAL A 51 -4.19 -4.52 6.52
N ASN A 52 -4.61 -5.76 6.29
CA ASN A 52 -5.26 -6.60 7.29
C ASN A 52 -4.33 -7.74 7.70
N PHE A 53 -4.71 -8.46 8.76
CA PHE A 53 -3.87 -9.54 9.30
C PHE A 53 -3.56 -10.63 8.27
N PRO A 54 -4.53 -11.21 7.52
CA PRO A 54 -4.23 -12.17 6.46
C PRO A 54 -3.18 -11.69 5.45
N GLN A 55 -3.26 -10.44 5.00
CA GLN A 55 -2.31 -9.90 4.05
C GLN A 55 -0.91 -9.71 4.64
N ILE A 56 -0.81 -9.28 5.91
CA ILE A 56 0.48 -9.22 6.62
C ILE A 56 1.06 -10.62 6.78
N THR A 57 0.25 -11.59 7.20
CA THR A 57 0.65 -12.98 7.35
C THR A 57 1.20 -13.54 6.04
N GLU A 58 0.49 -13.33 4.93
CA GLU A 58 0.95 -13.75 3.59
C GLU A 58 2.31 -13.15 3.21
N ILE A 59 2.53 -11.86 3.52
CA ILE A 59 3.83 -11.21 3.28
C ILE A 59 4.92 -11.85 4.13
N CYS A 60 4.67 -12.06 5.43
CA CYS A 60 5.65 -12.66 6.34
C CYS A 60 5.98 -14.11 5.96
N GLU A 61 4.97 -14.92 5.66
CA GLU A 61 5.14 -16.30 5.20
C GLU A 61 5.95 -16.35 3.90
N ARG A 62 5.64 -15.48 2.93
CA ARG A 62 6.39 -15.41 1.67
C ARG A 62 7.87 -15.08 1.88
N ILE A 63 8.18 -14.13 2.76
CA ILE A 63 9.56 -13.75 3.09
C ILE A 63 10.32 -14.90 3.77
N ILE A 64 9.63 -15.66 4.65
CA ILE A 64 10.21 -16.82 5.33
C ILE A 64 10.47 -17.95 4.32
N ASP A 65 9.51 -18.23 3.44
CA ASP A 65 9.61 -19.30 2.44
C ASP A 65 10.63 -18.96 1.35
N GLU A 66 10.79 -17.67 1.01
CA GLU A 66 11.73 -17.19 0.00
C GLU A 66 12.63 -16.05 0.53
N PRO A 67 13.65 -16.36 1.36
CA PRO A 67 14.51 -15.33 1.94
C PRO A 67 15.25 -14.48 0.90
N SER A 68 15.43 -14.98 -0.32
CA SER A 68 16.02 -14.24 -1.44
C SER A 68 15.19 -13.02 -1.86
N GLU A 69 13.88 -13.00 -1.57
CA GLU A 69 12.98 -11.88 -1.89
C GLU A 69 12.97 -10.79 -0.80
N SER A 70 13.55 -11.07 0.37
CA SER A 70 13.51 -10.18 1.55
C SER A 70 14.05 -8.79 1.26
N LEU A 71 15.21 -8.71 0.59
CA LEU A 71 15.90 -7.45 0.35
C LEU A 71 15.07 -6.51 -0.53
N GLU A 72 14.44 -7.05 -1.59
CA GLU A 72 13.58 -6.27 -2.47
C GLU A 72 12.31 -5.80 -1.74
N ALA A 73 11.67 -6.70 -0.98
CA ALA A 73 10.47 -6.38 -0.20
C ALA A 73 10.74 -5.29 0.86
N ILE A 74 11.85 -5.42 1.58
CA ILE A 74 12.31 -4.42 2.55
C ILE A 74 12.64 -3.11 1.85
N GLY A 75 13.28 -3.14 0.67
CA GLY A 75 13.54 -1.97 -0.15
C GLY A 75 12.26 -1.18 -0.47
N VAL A 76 11.16 -1.87 -0.81
CA VAL A 76 9.85 -1.23 -1.04
C VAL A 76 9.31 -0.57 0.23
N LEU A 77 9.39 -1.26 1.38
CA LEU A 77 8.96 -0.69 2.68
C LEU A 77 9.78 0.56 3.03
N VAL A 78 11.11 0.48 2.95
CA VAL A 78 12.01 1.61 3.27
C VAL A 78 11.81 2.77 2.32
N GLY A 79 11.60 2.52 1.02
CA GLY A 79 11.26 3.55 0.05
C GLY A 79 10.02 4.35 0.47
N ALA A 80 8.97 3.67 0.93
CA ALA A 80 7.76 4.32 1.43
C ALA A 80 7.98 5.13 2.73
N LEU A 81 8.90 4.70 3.60
CA LEU A 81 9.26 5.44 4.82
C LEU A 81 10.09 6.68 4.51
N ARG A 82 11.05 6.58 3.58
CA ARG A 82 11.97 7.65 3.18
C ARG A 82 11.30 8.77 2.40
N ASP A 83 10.29 8.44 1.60
CA ASP A 83 9.61 9.42 0.75
C ASP A 83 8.93 10.50 1.60
N SER A 84 9.43 11.73 1.51
CA SER A 84 8.90 12.90 2.24
C SER A 84 7.48 13.27 1.83
N HIS A 85 7.06 12.87 0.63
CA HIS A 85 5.74 13.17 0.06
C HIS A 85 4.75 12.01 0.25
N ALA A 86 5.20 10.85 0.72
CA ALA A 86 4.31 9.71 0.94
C ALA A 86 3.23 10.06 1.98
N PRO A 87 1.95 9.75 1.70
CA PRO A 87 0.86 9.94 2.66
C PRO A 87 1.13 9.21 3.99
N LEU A 88 0.69 9.81 5.11
CA LEU A 88 0.90 9.23 6.45
C LEU A 88 0.34 7.80 6.57
N GLN A 89 -0.76 7.50 5.89
CA GLN A 89 -1.35 6.17 5.85
C GLN A 89 -0.40 5.15 5.21
N LYS A 90 0.31 5.52 4.13
CA LYS A 90 1.28 4.65 3.47
C LYS A 90 2.48 4.37 4.39
N LYS A 91 2.99 5.41 5.07
CA LYS A 91 4.06 5.28 6.08
C LYS A 91 3.63 4.39 7.24
N LEU A 92 2.42 4.58 7.77
CA LEU A 92 1.88 3.76 8.86
C LEU A 92 1.77 2.28 8.43
N LYS A 93 1.21 1.99 7.26
CA LYS A 93 1.15 0.62 6.70
C LYS A 93 2.54 -0.01 6.60
N ALA A 94 3.50 0.71 6.04
CA ALA A 94 4.87 0.24 5.91
C ALA A 94 5.50 -0.07 7.27
N LEU A 95 5.32 0.81 8.27
CA LEU A 95 5.78 0.56 9.63
C LEU A 95 5.12 -0.66 10.28
N THR A 96 3.81 -0.84 10.08
CA THR A 96 3.08 -2.01 10.60
C THR A 96 3.62 -3.30 10.00
N ILE A 97 3.77 -3.37 8.66
CA ILE A 97 4.33 -4.54 7.99
C ILE A 97 5.76 -4.80 8.45
N SER A 98 6.63 -3.77 8.49
CA SER A 98 8.01 -3.91 8.97
C SER A 98 8.09 -4.43 10.41
N ASN A 99 7.22 -3.95 11.31
CA ASN A 99 7.23 -4.39 12.71
C ASN A 99 6.86 -5.87 12.87
N GLU A 100 5.93 -6.35 12.04
CA GLU A 100 5.47 -7.75 12.01
C GLU A 100 6.52 -8.67 11.38
N ILE A 101 7.20 -8.23 10.32
CA ILE A 101 8.34 -8.96 9.74
C ILE A 101 9.47 -9.12 10.78
N MET A 102 9.72 -8.10 11.63
CA MET A 102 10.72 -8.14 12.69
C MET A 102 10.18 -8.70 14.03
N TYR A 103 9.17 -9.56 13.99
CA TYR A 103 8.62 -10.14 15.21
C TYR A 103 9.61 -11.14 15.86
N GLU A 104 9.42 -11.47 17.14
CA GLU A 104 10.27 -12.44 17.85
C GLU A 104 10.23 -13.80 17.13
N GLY A 105 11.39 -14.32 16.74
CA GLY A 105 11.52 -15.54 15.95
C GLY A 105 11.73 -15.31 14.45
N ALA A 106 11.72 -14.06 13.98
CA ALA A 106 12.15 -13.74 12.63
C ALA A 106 13.60 -14.20 12.40
N PRO A 107 13.93 -14.76 11.22
CA PRO A 107 15.29 -15.21 10.95
C PRO A 107 16.26 -14.02 10.93
N GLY A 108 17.51 -14.25 11.34
CA GLY A 108 18.49 -13.17 11.57
C GLY A 108 18.87 -12.38 10.32
N ASP A 109 18.74 -12.99 9.14
CA ASP A 109 18.97 -12.37 7.84
C ASP A 109 18.00 -11.20 7.54
N ILE A 110 16.78 -11.23 8.08
CA ILE A 110 15.82 -10.13 7.99
C ILE A 110 16.35 -8.88 8.67
N PHE A 111 16.90 -9.01 9.88
CA PHE A 111 17.49 -7.89 10.60
C PHE A 111 18.71 -7.34 9.85
N VAL A 112 19.52 -8.23 9.27
CA VAL A 112 20.65 -7.84 8.41
C VAL A 112 20.16 -7.08 7.18
N ALA A 113 19.12 -7.57 6.49
CA ALA A 113 18.57 -6.94 5.30
C ALA A 113 18.03 -5.54 5.60
N PHE A 114 17.30 -5.35 6.71
CA PHE A 114 16.89 -4.03 7.17
C PHE A 114 18.11 -3.14 7.51
N GLY A 115 19.09 -3.67 8.24
CA GLY A 115 20.30 -2.94 8.59
C GLY A 115 21.16 -2.50 7.38
N MET A 116 21.11 -3.27 6.29
CA MET A 116 21.81 -2.97 5.03
C MET A 116 21.04 -2.01 4.11
N THR A 117 19.75 -1.78 4.35
CA THR A 117 18.93 -0.94 3.46
C THR A 117 19.20 0.54 3.71
N GLU A 118 19.73 1.21 2.70
CA GLU A 118 20.14 2.62 2.77
C GLU A 118 18.97 3.55 3.15
N GLY A 119 19.24 4.48 4.08
CA GLY A 119 18.30 5.53 4.47
C GLY A 119 17.23 5.11 5.49
N LEU A 120 17.19 3.83 5.90
CA LEU A 120 16.23 3.36 6.89
C LEU A 120 16.42 4.05 8.24
N ARG A 121 17.67 4.16 8.71
CA ARG A 121 18.00 4.74 10.02
C ARG A 121 17.54 6.19 10.09
N GLU A 122 17.83 6.98 9.07
CA GLU A 122 17.45 8.38 8.95
C GLU A 122 15.92 8.52 8.87
N ALA A 123 15.26 7.71 8.05
CA ALA A 123 13.80 7.72 7.93
C ALA A 123 13.11 7.41 9.26
N VAL A 124 13.58 6.38 9.97
CA VAL A 124 13.03 6.00 11.28
C VAL A 124 13.28 7.10 12.31
N ALA A 125 14.48 7.70 12.34
CA ALA A 125 14.79 8.81 13.24
C ALA A 125 13.88 10.03 13.00
N LEU A 126 13.59 10.37 11.74
CA LEU A 126 12.65 11.44 11.39
C LEU A 126 11.21 11.09 11.84
N LEU A 127 10.75 9.87 11.56
CA LEU A 127 9.39 9.44 11.88
C LEU A 127 9.14 9.36 13.39
N ARG A 128 10.15 9.02 14.20
CA ARG A 128 10.07 9.05 15.67
C ARG A 128 9.79 10.44 16.24
N ASN A 129 10.29 11.46 15.57
CA ASN A 129 10.15 12.85 15.98
C ASN A 129 9.03 13.57 15.21
N PHE A 130 8.31 12.86 14.35
CA PHE A 130 7.29 13.44 13.49
C PHE A 130 6.11 13.99 14.31
N ARG A 131 5.78 15.26 14.09
CA ARG A 131 4.62 15.93 14.65
C ARG A 131 3.87 16.61 13.51
N ASP A 132 2.60 16.29 13.35
CA ASP A 132 1.74 17.01 12.42
C ASP A 132 1.19 18.27 13.10
N ALA A 133 0.88 19.28 12.30
CA ALA A 133 0.36 20.55 12.78
C ALA A 133 -1.15 20.51 13.11
N GLY A 134 -1.85 19.43 12.75
CA GLY A 134 -3.31 19.31 12.87
C GLY A 134 -3.80 18.20 13.80
N SER A 135 -4.83 18.50 14.60
CA SER A 135 -5.44 17.55 15.54
C SER A 135 -6.11 16.33 14.87
N ALA A 136 -6.57 16.46 13.62
CA ALA A 136 -7.27 15.40 12.91
C ALA A 136 -6.41 14.17 12.61
N LYS A 137 -5.08 14.30 12.57
CA LYS A 137 -4.15 13.20 12.26
C LYS A 137 -3.26 12.80 13.45
N GLU A 138 -3.55 13.32 14.65
CA GLU A 138 -2.68 13.10 15.81
C GLU A 138 -2.57 11.61 16.18
N GLU A 139 -3.65 10.84 16.07
CA GLU A 139 -3.62 9.40 16.39
C GLU A 139 -2.76 8.61 15.39
N ILE A 140 -2.80 8.97 14.09
CA ILE A 140 -1.93 8.37 13.08
C ILE A 140 -0.47 8.70 13.38
N CYS A 141 -0.17 9.96 13.71
CA CYS A 141 1.17 10.41 14.05
C CYS A 141 1.72 9.71 15.28
N LYS A 142 0.89 9.54 16.32
CA LYS A 142 1.23 8.78 17.52
C LYS A 142 1.60 7.32 17.18
N ASN A 143 0.81 6.66 16.34
CA ASN A 143 1.10 5.29 15.91
C ASN A 143 2.39 5.19 15.07
N ILE A 144 2.63 6.17 14.19
CA ILE A 144 3.90 6.28 13.44
C ILE A 144 5.09 6.40 14.39
N ARG A 145 5.04 7.33 15.35
CA ARG A 145 6.13 7.51 16.34
C ARG A 145 6.37 6.25 17.16
N MET A 146 5.30 5.57 17.57
CA MET A 146 5.35 4.33 18.33
C MET A 146 6.06 3.22 17.53
N PHE A 147 5.58 2.89 16.33
CA PHE A 147 6.19 1.83 15.51
C PHE A 147 7.61 2.17 15.07
N ALA A 148 7.88 3.43 14.71
CA ALA A 148 9.24 3.85 14.36
C ALA A 148 10.20 3.67 15.56
N THR A 149 9.75 3.94 16.78
CA THR A 149 10.54 3.70 17.99
C THR A 149 10.78 2.21 18.24
N GLU A 150 9.80 1.35 17.96
CA GLU A 150 9.95 -0.10 18.08
C GLU A 150 10.98 -0.66 17.08
N ILE A 151 10.89 -0.24 15.82
CA ILE A 151 11.84 -0.64 14.78
C ILE A 151 13.26 -0.16 15.12
N ASP A 152 13.41 1.08 15.57
CA ASP A 152 14.71 1.63 16.01
C ASP A 152 15.33 0.80 17.13
N LYS A 153 14.54 0.42 18.13
CA LYS A 153 15.00 -0.43 19.23
C LYS A 153 15.41 -1.82 18.76
N LYS A 154 14.66 -2.42 17.83
CA LYS A 154 14.94 -3.75 17.29
C LYS A 154 16.22 -3.79 16.44
N LEU A 155 16.49 -2.74 15.67
CA LEU A 155 17.62 -2.72 14.73
C LEU A 155 18.89 -2.07 15.27
N PHE A 156 18.78 -1.08 16.16
CA PHE A 156 19.89 -0.16 16.45
C PHE A 156 20.22 -0.02 17.93
N ALA A 157 19.46 -0.63 18.84
CA ALA A 157 19.84 -0.61 20.25
C ALA A 157 20.96 -1.63 20.51
N ASP A 158 22.18 -1.12 20.71
CA ASP A 158 23.36 -1.88 21.13
C ASP A 158 23.15 -2.49 22.53
N GLY A 159 22.51 -3.65 22.60
CA GLY A 159 22.23 -4.30 23.88
C GLY A 159 21.18 -5.39 23.78
N GLY A 160 21.40 -6.33 22.86
CA GLY A 160 20.50 -7.44 22.58
C GLY A 160 20.09 -8.21 23.84
N MET A 161 18.81 -8.14 24.17
CA MET A 161 18.04 -9.23 24.74
C MET A 161 16.57 -9.06 24.29
N PRO A 162 15.90 -10.14 23.85
CA PRO A 162 14.53 -10.08 23.36
C PRO A 162 13.59 -9.67 24.49
N ARG A 163 12.93 -8.52 24.32
CA ARG A 163 11.89 -8.05 25.23
C ARG A 163 10.53 -8.54 24.72
N GLN A 164 10.12 -9.68 25.28
CA GLN A 164 8.78 -10.25 25.44
C GLN A 164 7.76 -10.22 24.27
N PRO A 165 6.91 -11.26 24.20
CA PRO A 165 6.12 -11.56 23.01
C PRO A 165 4.88 -10.67 22.87
N GLY A 166 4.60 -10.26 21.64
CA GLY A 166 3.29 -10.50 21.03
C GLY A 166 2.10 -9.81 21.64
N GLN A 167 1.93 -8.52 21.35
CA GLN A 167 0.67 -7.82 21.61
C GLN A 167 -0.11 -7.40 20.36
N LEU A 168 0.31 -7.75 19.14
CA LEU A 168 -0.44 -7.35 17.94
C LEU A 168 -1.78 -8.09 17.75
N TRP A 169 -1.99 -9.25 18.39
CA TRP A 169 -3.34 -9.83 18.51
C TRP A 169 -4.31 -8.96 19.35
N ARG A 170 -3.82 -8.03 20.18
CA ARG A 170 -4.66 -7.04 20.87
C ARG A 170 -4.96 -5.79 20.02
N LEU A 171 -4.08 -5.44 19.09
CA LEU A 171 -4.23 -4.30 18.16
C LEU A 171 -5.26 -4.57 17.04
N GLY A 172 -5.62 -5.83 16.80
CA GLY A 172 -6.72 -6.20 15.91
C GLY A 172 -8.08 -5.60 16.30
N SER A 173 -8.24 -5.06 17.52
CA SER A 173 -9.42 -4.29 17.91
C SER A 173 -9.29 -2.78 17.60
N ALA A 174 -8.10 -2.20 17.73
CA ALA A 174 -7.85 -0.77 17.54
C ALA A 174 -7.67 -0.35 16.06
N LEU A 175 -7.14 -1.23 15.21
CA LEU A 175 -7.03 -0.98 13.77
C LEU A 175 -8.40 -1.05 13.06
N ARG A 176 -9.34 -1.83 13.59
CA ARG A 176 -10.70 -1.96 13.03
C ARG A 176 -11.56 -0.72 13.24
N THR A 177 -11.37 0.02 14.33
CA THR A 177 -12.17 1.22 14.65
C THR A 177 -11.71 2.47 13.91
N ASN A 178 -10.42 2.60 13.59
CA ASN A 178 -9.89 3.85 13.00
C ASN A 178 -10.01 3.93 11.47
N VAL A 179 -10.11 2.79 10.76
CA VAL A 179 -10.23 2.77 9.30
C VAL A 179 -11.67 2.96 8.82
N GLY A 180 -12.68 2.61 9.64
CA GLY A 180 -14.09 2.82 9.33
C GLY A 180 -14.59 4.27 9.49
N ALA A 181 -13.89 5.11 10.26
CA ALA A 181 -14.34 6.46 10.57
C ALA A 181 -14.02 7.50 9.46
N ALA A 182 -13.05 7.22 8.59
CA ALA A 182 -12.59 8.17 7.57
C ALA A 182 -13.36 8.11 6.24
N THR A 183 -14.13 7.06 5.96
CA THR A 183 -14.84 6.87 4.68
C THR A 183 -16.35 7.14 4.76
N GLY A 184 -16.88 7.48 5.94
CA GLY A 184 -18.33 7.59 6.17
C GLY A 184 -18.97 8.96 5.97
N LYS A 185 -18.22 10.04 5.68
CA LYS A 185 -18.75 11.41 5.74
C LYS A 185 -18.73 12.18 4.42
N LEU A 186 -19.23 11.54 3.35
CA LEU A 186 -19.63 12.20 2.10
C LEU A 186 -20.95 11.60 1.57
N ARG A 187 -21.93 11.36 2.45
CA ARG A 187 -23.30 11.03 2.02
C ARG A 187 -24.16 12.27 2.24
N GLY A 188 -24.49 12.91 1.14
CA GLY A 188 -25.13 14.22 1.07
C GLY A 188 -26.47 14.32 1.79
N ASP A 189 -26.72 15.52 2.29
CA ASP A 189 -28.04 16.06 2.55
C ASP A 189 -28.85 16.05 1.25
N ARG A 190 -29.57 14.95 1.02
CA ARG A 190 -30.69 14.90 0.09
C ARG A 190 -31.95 15.05 0.93
N SER A 191 -32.46 16.26 0.97
CA SER A 191 -33.79 16.57 1.50
C SER A 191 -34.83 15.79 0.69
N GLU A 192 -35.51 14.83 1.32
CA GLU A 192 -36.70 14.19 0.75
C GLU A 192 -37.98 14.90 1.24
N PRO A 193 -38.94 15.17 0.34
CA PRO A 193 -40.28 15.59 0.71
C PRO A 193 -41.17 14.38 1.08
N SER A 194 -41.90 14.56 2.17
CA SER A 194 -42.95 13.68 2.71
C SER A 194 -44.20 13.63 1.83
N GLY A 195 -44.79 12.44 1.67
CA GLY A 195 -46.18 12.24 1.20
C GLY A 195 -46.36 10.97 0.36
N SER A 196 -46.47 9.79 0.98
CA SER A 196 -47.73 9.07 1.33
C SER A 196 -48.23 8.06 0.27
N PRO A 197 -48.92 6.99 0.71
CA PRO A 197 -48.81 5.66 0.10
C PRO A 197 -50.08 5.21 -0.61
N HIS A 198 -49.96 4.49 -1.73
CA HIS A 198 -51.04 3.63 -2.22
C HIS A 198 -50.54 2.46 -3.08
N GLY A 199 -50.79 1.26 -2.56
CA GLY A 199 -51.46 0.19 -3.30
C GLY A 199 -50.62 -0.71 -4.21
N GLY A 200 -50.90 -2.01 -4.15
CA GLY A 200 -50.69 -2.89 -5.30
C GLY A 200 -49.90 -4.16 -5.01
N PHE A 201 -50.50 -5.08 -4.28
CA PHE A 201 -50.10 -6.48 -4.25
C PHE A 201 -50.49 -7.16 -5.58
N VAL A 202 -49.54 -7.79 -6.27
CA VAL A 202 -49.82 -8.80 -7.32
C VAL A 202 -48.74 -9.88 -7.27
N PRO A 203 -49.09 -11.17 -7.08
CA PRO A 203 -48.17 -12.27 -7.30
C PRO A 203 -48.47 -12.98 -8.63
N ALA A 204 -47.46 -13.28 -9.44
CA ALA A 204 -47.54 -14.38 -10.41
C ALA A 204 -46.18 -14.74 -11.04
N GLN A 205 -45.85 -16.02 -10.87
CA GLN A 205 -45.33 -16.95 -11.88
C GLN A 205 -43.86 -16.87 -12.37
N ALA A 206 -43.14 -17.89 -11.91
CA ALA A 206 -42.34 -18.85 -12.68
C ALA A 206 -42.28 -18.70 -14.21
N LEU A 207 -41.04 -18.75 -14.74
CA LEU A 207 -40.58 -19.65 -15.82
C LEU A 207 -39.27 -19.10 -16.38
N GLY A 208 -38.34 -20.00 -16.74
CA GLY A 208 -37.31 -19.67 -17.72
C GLY A 208 -35.89 -20.03 -17.32
N ALA A 209 -35.60 -21.33 -17.26
CA ALA A 209 -34.26 -21.81 -17.55
C ALA A 209 -33.91 -21.44 -19.00
N ALA A 210 -32.84 -20.67 -19.20
CA ALA A 210 -32.25 -20.43 -20.51
C ALA A 210 -30.73 -20.56 -20.39
N ALA A 211 -30.24 -21.74 -20.77
CA ALA A 211 -28.85 -22.00 -21.08
C ALA A 211 -28.43 -21.16 -22.30
N ARG A 212 -27.20 -20.61 -22.27
CA ARG A 212 -26.47 -20.13 -23.45
C ARG A 212 -24.98 -19.87 -23.13
N PRO A 213 -24.10 -19.80 -24.13
CA PRO A 213 -23.20 -20.89 -24.49
C PRO A 213 -21.72 -20.56 -24.21
N GLY A 214 -20.89 -21.60 -24.26
CA GLY A 214 -19.46 -21.55 -24.00
C GLY A 214 -18.72 -20.49 -24.82
N ALA A 215 -17.98 -19.64 -24.12
CA ALA A 215 -16.94 -18.82 -24.70
C ALA A 215 -15.70 -19.70 -24.92
N SER A 216 -15.43 -20.06 -26.18
CA SER A 216 -14.15 -20.60 -26.60
C SER A 216 -13.10 -19.49 -26.48
N PHE A 217 -12.23 -19.59 -25.47
CA PHE A 217 -11.06 -18.73 -25.37
C PHE A 217 -10.06 -19.14 -26.44
N SER A 218 -9.92 -18.30 -27.46
CA SER A 218 -8.85 -18.38 -28.45
C SER A 218 -7.52 -18.06 -27.76
N THR A 219 -6.71 -19.08 -27.52
CA THR A 219 -5.32 -18.94 -27.04
C THR A 219 -4.50 -18.22 -28.10
N ALA A 220 -4.08 -16.99 -27.81
CA ALA A 220 -3.10 -16.28 -28.61
C ALA A 220 -1.75 -17.03 -28.56
N PRO A 221 -1.05 -17.19 -29.70
CA PRO A 221 0.27 -17.82 -29.71
C PRO A 221 1.28 -16.94 -28.97
N PRO A 222 2.26 -17.55 -28.27
CA PRO A 222 3.26 -16.81 -27.50
C PRO A 222 4.15 -15.94 -28.41
N PRO A 223 4.64 -14.80 -27.89
CA PRO A 223 5.52 -13.90 -28.62
C PRO A 223 6.82 -14.63 -29.00
N GLN A 224 7.14 -14.64 -30.30
CA GLN A 224 8.39 -15.21 -30.79
C GLN A 224 9.56 -14.34 -30.35
N ALA A 225 10.59 -14.98 -29.80
CA ALA A 225 11.82 -14.31 -29.38
C ALA A 225 12.51 -13.63 -30.58
N PRO A 226 13.15 -12.46 -30.37
CA PRO A 226 13.86 -11.75 -31.42
C PRO A 226 15.02 -12.61 -31.97
N ARG A 227 14.97 -12.88 -33.27
CA ARG A 227 16.05 -13.56 -34.00
C ARG A 227 17.32 -12.71 -33.89
N ARG A 228 18.36 -13.27 -33.25
CA ARG A 228 19.71 -12.68 -33.24
C ARG A 228 20.20 -12.51 -34.68
N ALA A 229 20.65 -11.30 -35.02
CA ALA A 229 21.35 -11.03 -36.26
C ALA A 229 22.65 -11.83 -36.33
N PRO A 230 23.06 -12.32 -37.52
CA PRO A 230 24.34 -13.00 -37.71
C PRO A 230 25.50 -12.05 -37.44
N ALA A 231 26.53 -12.56 -36.75
CA ALA A 231 27.75 -11.84 -36.46
C ALA A 231 28.51 -11.52 -37.76
N GLU A 232 28.91 -10.26 -37.92
CA GLU A 232 29.82 -9.84 -38.98
C GLU A 232 31.19 -10.54 -38.82
N PRO A 233 31.78 -11.06 -39.90
CA PRO A 233 33.12 -11.61 -39.86
C PRO A 233 34.15 -10.48 -39.70
N ALA A 234 35.07 -10.67 -38.76
CA ALA A 234 36.22 -9.80 -38.56
C ALA A 234 37.07 -9.73 -39.83
N ALA A 235 37.31 -8.52 -40.32
CA ALA A 235 38.27 -8.26 -41.39
C ALA A 235 39.69 -8.53 -40.86
N VAL A 236 40.46 -9.28 -41.66
CA VAL A 236 41.88 -9.59 -41.48
C VAL A 236 42.74 -8.47 -42.04
#